data_AF-A0A444URS7-F1
#
_entry.id   AF-A0A444URS7-F1
#
_cell.length_a   1.000
_cell.length_b   1.000
_cell.length_c   1.000
_cell.angle_alpha   90.00
_cell.angle_beta   90.00
_cell.angle_gamma   90.00
#
_symmetry.space_group_name_H-M   'P 1'
#
loop_
_entity.id
_entity.type
_entity.pdbx_description
1 polymer ?
#
loop_
_entity_poly.entity_id
_entity_poly.type
_entity_poly.pdbx_seq_one_letter_code
_entity_poly.pdbx_strand_id
1 'polypeptide(L)'
;MSAMKLTSLLLFILEGVPGVKADRYEEGMAVKHCALSLVGEPIMYPEINRFLRLLHHHKISSFLVTNAQFPEEIRTLEPVTQLYVSVDASTKDSLKKIDRPLFKDFWQRFLDSLKALGDKVPVVSTTGQSPWTAQSPMLKARSSFL
;
A
#
# COMPACT_ATOMS: atom_id res chain seq x y z
N MET A 1 2.38 17.38 -1.43
CA MET A 1 3.38 18.00 -0.54
C MET A 1 3.09 17.88 0.97
N SER A 2 1.89 17.50 1.43
CA SER A 2 1.58 17.47 2.88
C SER A 2 2.14 16.23 3.62
N ALA A 3 2.04 15.03 3.05
CA ALA A 3 2.46 13.79 3.73
C ALA A 3 4.00 13.67 3.94
N MET A 4 4.81 14.02 2.94
CA MET A 4 6.28 13.94 3.06
C MET A 4 6.83 14.92 4.11
N LYS A 5 6.16 16.05 4.35
CA LYS A 5 6.57 17.01 5.39
C LYS A 5 6.42 16.44 6.80
N LEU A 6 5.44 15.59 7.04
CA LEU A 6 5.24 14.94 8.35
C LEU A 6 6.34 13.92 8.64
N THR A 7 6.77 13.15 7.63
CA THR A 7 7.90 12.21 7.77
C THR A 7 9.19 12.95 8.11
N SER A 8 9.49 14.06 7.40
CA SER A 8 10.65 14.89 7.71
C SER A 8 10.58 15.52 9.11
N LEU A 9 9.39 15.91 9.57
CA LEU A 9 9.20 16.48 10.91
C LEU A 9 9.47 15.46 12.02
N LEU A 10 9.01 14.21 11.85
CA LEU A 10 9.27 13.13 12.80
C LEU A 10 10.76 12.78 12.87
N LEU A 11 11.43 12.72 11.72
CA LEU A 11 12.85 12.44 11.66
C LEU A 11 13.66 13.59 12.27
N PHE A 12 13.27 14.85 12.04
CA PHE A 12 13.95 16.02 12.61
C PHE A 12 14.08 15.96 14.14
N ILE A 13 13.12 15.36 14.85
CA ILE A 13 13.19 15.17 16.32
C ILE A 13 14.36 14.27 16.74
N LEU A 14 14.86 13.42 15.84
CA LEU A 14 15.98 12.50 16.08
C LEU A 14 17.34 13.16 15.84
N GLU A 15 17.40 14.39 15.34
CA GLU A 15 18.64 15.12 15.10
C GLU A 15 19.37 15.38 16.43
N GLY A 16 20.61 14.92 16.54
CA GLY A 16 21.43 15.12 17.75
C GLY A 16 21.09 14.20 18.93
N VAL A 17 20.16 13.25 18.78
CA VAL A 17 19.85 12.27 19.83
C VAL A 17 21.02 11.29 20.00
N PRO A 18 21.52 11.06 21.24
CA PRO A 18 22.60 10.12 21.49
C PRO A 18 22.28 8.70 20.97
N GLY A 19 23.19 8.14 20.16
CA GLY A 19 23.03 6.81 19.57
C GLY A 19 22.46 6.80 18.14
N VAL A 20 21.96 7.93 17.64
CA VAL A 20 21.61 8.08 16.22
C VAL A 20 22.89 8.29 15.41
N LYS A 21 23.08 7.47 14.38
CA LYS A 21 24.22 7.62 13.46
C LYS A 21 23.87 8.62 12.36
N ALA A 22 24.80 9.54 12.07
CA ALA A 22 24.58 10.60 11.09
C ALA A 22 24.26 10.07 9.68
N ASP A 23 24.93 9.00 9.26
CA ASP A 23 24.69 8.32 7.97
C ASP A 23 23.25 7.79 7.86
N ARG A 24 22.71 7.20 8.93
CA ARG A 24 21.34 6.68 8.99
C ARG A 24 20.29 7.79 9.07
N TYR A 25 20.62 8.91 9.70
CA TYR A 25 19.76 10.09 9.74
C TYR A 25 19.62 10.70 8.33
N GLU A 26 20.74 10.92 7.64
CA GLU A 26 20.76 11.42 6.26
C GLU A 26 20.03 10.47 5.30
N GLU A 27 20.25 9.16 5.42
CA GLU A 27 19.51 8.14 4.66
C GLU A 27 18.00 8.23 4.91
N GLY A 28 17.57 8.35 6.17
CA GLY A 28 16.17 8.45 6.55
C GLY A 28 15.48 9.70 5.98
N MET A 29 16.19 10.81 5.89
CA MET A 29 15.69 12.06 5.29
C MET A 29 15.45 11.94 3.77
N ALA A 30 16.12 11.00 3.11
CA ALA A 30 15.98 10.72 1.68
C ALA A 30 15.00 9.56 1.40
N VAL A 31 13.69 9.80 1.60
CA VAL A 31 12.63 8.79 1.45
C VAL A 31 12.71 8.04 0.10
N LYS A 32 12.78 6.70 0.17
CA LYS A 32 12.77 5.79 -1.00
C LYS A 32 11.49 4.98 -1.15
N HIS A 33 10.78 4.77 -0.05
CA HIS A 33 9.63 3.86 0.02
C HIS A 33 8.48 4.53 0.75
N CYS A 34 7.26 4.36 0.22
CA CYS A 34 6.03 4.85 0.85
C CYS A 34 5.07 3.67 1.07
N ALA A 35 4.78 3.39 2.35
CA ALA A 35 3.80 2.38 2.74
C ALA A 35 2.45 3.05 3.02
N LEU A 36 1.43 2.64 2.26
CA LEU A 36 0.04 3.07 2.37
C LEU A 36 -0.73 1.96 3.12
N SER A 37 -0.57 1.93 4.45
CA SER A 37 -1.07 0.84 5.29
C SER A 37 -1.46 1.24 6.73
N LEU A 38 -1.42 2.53 7.08
CA LEU A 38 -1.49 2.97 8.49
C LEU A 38 -2.90 2.89 9.11
N VAL A 39 -3.84 3.73 8.67
CA VAL A 39 -5.23 3.76 9.17
C VAL A 39 -6.18 4.06 8.01
N GLY A 40 -7.31 3.37 7.99
CA GLY A 40 -8.33 3.49 6.93
C GLY A 40 -8.00 2.64 5.70
N GLU A 41 -8.76 2.86 4.63
CA GLU A 41 -8.58 2.18 3.34
C GLU A 41 -8.00 3.17 2.31
N PRO A 42 -6.69 3.10 2.02
CA PRO A 42 -6.00 4.06 1.15
C PRO A 42 -6.65 4.19 -0.23
N ILE A 43 -7.20 3.09 -0.73
CA ILE A 43 -7.82 3.01 -2.06
C ILE A 43 -9.13 3.81 -2.17
N MET A 44 -9.75 4.17 -1.04
CA MET A 44 -10.93 5.04 -1.02
C MET A 44 -10.56 6.52 -1.20
N TYR A 45 -9.29 6.90 -1.12
CA TYR A 45 -8.90 8.30 -1.27
C TYR A 45 -9.07 8.72 -2.75
N PRO A 46 -9.91 9.74 -3.08
CA PRO A 46 -10.22 10.07 -4.47
C PRO A 46 -9.01 10.43 -5.32
N GLU A 47 -7.96 10.98 -4.70
CA GLU A 47 -6.73 11.38 -5.37
C GLU A 47 -5.61 10.33 -5.26
N ILE A 48 -5.93 9.08 -4.91
CA ILE A 48 -4.93 8.01 -4.71
C ILE A 48 -4.04 7.83 -5.93
N ASN A 49 -4.62 7.78 -7.13
CA ASN A 49 -3.87 7.64 -8.37
C ASN A 49 -2.95 8.84 -8.63
N ARG A 50 -3.43 10.06 -8.37
CA ARG A 50 -2.58 11.26 -8.47
C ARG A 50 -1.42 11.20 -7.49
N PHE A 51 -1.66 10.71 -6.28
CA PHE A 51 -0.61 10.55 -5.29
C PHE A 51 0.41 9.48 -5.69
N LEU A 52 -0.03 8.34 -6.22
CA LEU A 52 0.84 7.29 -6.75
C LEU A 52 1.75 7.81 -7.87
N ARG A 53 1.20 8.55 -8.84
CA ARG A 53 2.00 9.20 -9.90
C ARG A 53 3.05 10.14 -9.33
N LEU A 54 2.69 10.92 -8.31
CA LEU A 54 3.64 11.83 -7.66
C LEU A 54 4.78 11.06 -6.98
N LEU A 55 4.48 9.98 -6.25
CA LEU A 55 5.49 9.13 -5.63
C LEU A 55 6.46 8.57 -6.67
N HIS A 56 5.92 8.00 -7.74
CA HIS A 56 6.73 7.40 -8.80
C HIS A 56 7.54 8.42 -9.59
N HIS A 57 6.99 9.63 -9.82
CA HIS A 57 7.73 10.75 -10.40
C HIS A 57 8.97 11.12 -9.56
N HIS A 58 8.85 11.06 -8.23
CA HIS A 58 9.97 11.27 -7.32
C HIS A 58 10.83 10.01 -7.06
N LYS A 59 10.62 8.93 -7.84
CA LYS A 59 11.30 7.63 -7.68
C LYS A 59 11.13 7.01 -6.29
N ILE A 60 9.99 7.27 -5.65
CA ILE A 60 9.59 6.65 -4.39
C ILE A 60 8.70 5.44 -4.71
N SER A 61 9.10 4.24 -4.30
CA SER A 61 8.27 3.05 -4.51
C SER A 61 7.04 3.06 -3.60
N SER A 62 5.91 2.54 -4.08
CA SER A 62 4.64 2.51 -3.33
C SER A 62 4.23 1.09 -2.95
N PHE A 63 3.90 0.90 -1.67
CA PHE A 63 3.37 -0.35 -1.13
C PHE A 63 1.96 -0.06 -0.61
N LEU A 64 0.92 -0.60 -1.24
CA LEU A 64 -0.46 -0.36 -0.85
C LEU A 64 -1.07 -1.62 -0.25
N VAL A 65 -1.74 -1.47 0.90
CA VAL A 65 -2.51 -2.54 1.55
C VAL A 65 -4.00 -2.22 1.42
N THR A 66 -4.81 -3.21 1.07
CA THR A 66 -6.29 -3.10 1.06
C THR A 66 -6.93 -4.33 1.71
N ASN A 67 -8.09 -4.15 2.32
CA ASN A 67 -8.93 -5.23 2.84
C ASN A 67 -9.77 -5.97 1.78
N ALA A 68 -9.61 -5.65 0.49
CA ALA A 68 -10.37 -6.24 -0.61
C ALA A 68 -11.90 -6.05 -0.49
N GLN A 69 -12.35 -4.88 -0.04
CA GLN A 69 -13.77 -4.51 -0.03
C GLN A 69 -14.14 -3.51 -1.15
N PHE A 70 -13.22 -3.13 -2.03
CA PHE A 70 -13.39 -2.03 -2.99
C PHE A 70 -13.02 -2.46 -4.41
N PRO A 71 -13.83 -3.34 -5.05
CA PRO A 71 -13.46 -3.95 -6.33
C PRO A 71 -13.34 -2.94 -7.47
N GLU A 72 -14.20 -1.91 -7.53
CA GLU A 72 -14.15 -0.89 -8.58
C GLU A 72 -12.91 0.00 -8.45
N GLU A 73 -12.58 0.37 -7.21
CA GLU A 73 -11.39 1.12 -6.89
C GLU A 73 -10.13 0.31 -7.22
N ILE A 74 -10.13 -1.01 -6.96
CA ILE A 74 -9.04 -1.90 -7.39
C ILE A 74 -8.91 -1.87 -8.91
N ARG A 75 -10.00 -1.99 -9.68
CA ARG A 75 -9.92 -1.99 -11.16
C ARG A 75 -9.31 -0.69 -11.68
N THR A 76 -9.71 0.44 -11.13
CA THR A 76 -9.25 1.78 -11.55
C THR A 76 -7.91 2.20 -10.93
N LEU A 77 -7.39 1.47 -9.94
CA LEU A 77 -6.11 1.75 -9.30
C LEU A 77 -4.97 1.71 -10.32
N GLU A 78 -4.21 2.79 -10.41
CA GLU A 78 -3.00 2.84 -11.22
C GLU A 78 -1.91 1.92 -10.65
N PRO A 79 -0.91 1.54 -11.46
CA PRO A 79 0.16 0.66 -10.99
C PRO A 79 0.81 1.17 -9.70
N VAL A 80 0.99 0.26 -8.75
CA VAL A 80 1.80 0.45 -7.55
C VAL A 80 3.04 -0.44 -7.64
N THR A 81 4.08 -0.16 -6.84
CA THR A 81 5.23 -1.06 -6.80
C THR A 81 4.84 -2.43 -6.24
N GLN A 82 4.02 -2.44 -5.19
CA GLN A 82 3.46 -3.68 -4.66
C GLN A 82 2.07 -3.44 -4.06
N LEU A 83 1.15 -4.35 -4.38
CA LEU A 83 -0.22 -4.36 -3.87
C LEU A 83 -0.41 -5.58 -2.97
N TYR A 84 -0.84 -5.34 -1.74
CA TYR A 84 -1.12 -6.35 -0.74
C TYR A 84 -2.61 -6.41 -0.45
N VAL A 85 -3.12 -7.63 -0.28
CA VAL A 85 -4.44 -7.85 0.30
C VAL A 85 -4.28 -8.39 1.70
N SER A 86 -4.88 -7.69 2.65
CA SER A 86 -5.03 -8.15 4.02
C SER A 86 -6.27 -9.03 4.12
N VAL A 87 -6.07 -10.33 4.35
CA VAL A 87 -7.16 -11.30 4.52
C VAL A 87 -7.15 -11.85 5.93
N ASP A 88 -8.23 -11.58 6.67
CA ASP A 88 -8.40 -12.04 8.05
C ASP A 88 -9.03 -13.44 8.16
N ALA A 89 -9.62 -13.94 7.08
CA ALA A 89 -10.26 -15.25 7.04
C ALA A 89 -10.43 -15.79 5.61
N SER A 90 -10.43 -17.12 5.47
CA SER A 90 -10.59 -17.82 4.19
C SER A 90 -12.02 -18.25 3.86
N THR A 91 -12.99 -18.07 4.77
CA THR A 91 -14.40 -18.44 4.56
C THR A 91 -15.34 -17.29 4.93
N LYS A 92 -16.53 -17.28 4.32
CA LYS A 92 -17.56 -16.25 4.56
C LYS A 92 -17.90 -16.09 6.05
N ASP A 93 -18.10 -17.21 6.74
CA ASP A 93 -18.51 -17.20 8.14
C ASP A 93 -17.39 -16.71 9.07
N SER A 94 -16.17 -17.15 8.81
CA SER A 94 -14.98 -16.69 9.54
C SER A 94 -14.69 -15.21 9.29
N LEU A 95 -14.84 -14.74 8.05
CA LEU A 95 -14.64 -13.33 7.69
C LEU A 95 -15.69 -12.45 8.36
N LYS A 96 -16.96 -12.88 8.39
CA LYS A 96 -18.02 -12.16 9.11
C LYS A 96 -17.74 -12.06 10.62
N LYS A 97 -17.21 -13.13 11.21
CA LYS A 97 -16.95 -13.21 12.66
C LYS A 97 -15.74 -12.38 13.07
N ILE A 98 -14.67 -12.41 12.27
CA ILE A 98 -13.38 -11.78 12.59
C ILE A 98 -13.38 -10.31 12.15
N ASP A 99 -13.71 -10.03 10.88
CA ASP A 99 -13.51 -8.71 10.27
C ASP A 99 -14.68 -7.76 10.53
N ARG A 100 -15.81 -8.28 11.04
CA ARG A 100 -17.06 -7.52 11.34
C ARG A 100 -17.39 -6.51 10.22
N PRO A 101 -17.55 -7.01 8.98
CA PRO A 101 -17.53 -6.17 7.80
C PRO A 101 -18.69 -5.16 7.79
N LEU A 102 -18.39 -3.94 7.34
CA LEU A 102 -19.35 -2.85 7.22
C LEU A 102 -20.41 -3.10 6.14
N PHE A 103 -20.03 -3.80 5.07
CA PHE A 103 -20.90 -4.07 3.92
C PHE A 103 -21.69 -5.38 4.10
N LYS A 104 -22.97 -5.38 3.73
CA LYS A 104 -23.80 -6.60 3.80
C LYS A 104 -23.39 -7.64 2.75
N ASP A 105 -22.85 -7.18 1.64
CA ASP A 105 -22.33 -7.94 0.50
C ASP A 105 -20.81 -8.17 0.55
N PHE A 106 -20.19 -8.03 1.73
CA PHE A 106 -18.74 -8.12 1.95
C PHE A 106 -18.04 -9.31 1.28
N TRP A 107 -18.71 -10.47 1.25
CA TRP A 107 -18.16 -11.69 0.66
C TRP A 107 -18.10 -11.60 -0.86
N GLN A 108 -19.13 -11.04 -1.50
CA GLN A 108 -19.13 -10.84 -2.94
C GLN A 108 -18.07 -9.81 -3.32
N ARG A 109 -17.99 -8.70 -2.58
CA ARG A 109 -16.96 -7.66 -2.77
C ARG A 109 -15.54 -8.23 -2.63
N PHE A 110 -15.32 -9.14 -1.68
CA PHE A 110 -14.06 -9.86 -1.51
C PHE A 110 -13.70 -10.69 -2.74
N LEU A 111 -14.63 -11.53 -3.22
CA LEU A 111 -14.41 -12.35 -4.42
C LEU A 111 -14.18 -11.48 -5.67
N ASP A 112 -14.95 -10.42 -5.84
CA ASP A 112 -14.81 -9.49 -6.97
C ASP A 112 -13.50 -8.72 -6.91
N SER A 113 -13.02 -8.40 -5.71
CA SER A 113 -11.71 -7.78 -5.49
C SER A 113 -10.57 -8.72 -5.84
N LEU A 114 -10.64 -9.99 -5.45
CA LEU A 114 -9.66 -11.02 -5.85
C LEU A 114 -9.63 -11.20 -7.36
N LYS A 115 -10.80 -11.20 -8.01
CA LYS A 115 -10.90 -11.23 -9.48
C LYS A 115 -10.25 -10.00 -10.11
N ALA A 116 -10.59 -8.80 -9.63
CA ALA A 116 -10.01 -7.55 -10.12
C ALA A 116 -8.49 -7.49 -9.95
N LEU A 117 -7.94 -8.11 -8.90
CA LEU A 117 -6.50 -8.25 -8.71
C LEU A 117 -5.87 -9.23 -9.70
N GLY A 118 -6.52 -10.35 -9.97
CA GLY A 118 -6.08 -11.30 -11.00
C GLY A 118 -6.07 -10.70 -12.40
N ASP A 119 -7.00 -9.79 -12.68
CA ASP A 119 -7.09 -9.07 -13.96
C ASP A 119 -6.01 -7.97 -14.11
N LYS A 120 -5.33 -7.57 -13.03
CA LYS A 120 -4.22 -6.61 -13.11
C LYS A 120 -2.97 -7.28 -13.69
N VAL A 121 -2.64 -6.92 -14.92
CA VAL A 121 -1.40 -7.34 -15.57
C VAL A 121 -0.19 -6.70 -14.87
N PRO A 122 0.86 -7.46 -14.52
CA PRO A 122 2.11 -6.88 -14.04
C PRO A 122 2.73 -6.01 -15.13
N VAL A 123 2.94 -4.72 -14.83
CA VAL A 123 3.55 -3.77 -15.78
C VAL A 123 5.06 -4.03 -15.83
N VAL A 124 5.56 -4.52 -16.96
CA VAL A 124 7.00 -4.57 -17.27
C VAL A 124 7.35 -3.30 -18.05
N SER A 125 8.10 -2.37 -17.45
CA SER A 125 8.61 -1.19 -18.16
C SER A 125 9.81 -1.55 -19.05
N THR A 126 9.73 -1.26 -20.35
CA THR A 126 10.77 -1.54 -21.37
C THR A 126 11.90 -0.50 -21.42
N THR A 127 11.93 0.49 -20.54
CA THR A 127 13.05 1.41 -20.37
C THR A 127 14.07 0.80 -19.41
N GLY A 128 15.34 0.69 -19.82
CA GLY A 128 16.44 -0.01 -19.13
C GLY A 128 16.89 0.53 -17.75
N GLN A 129 15.96 0.93 -16.89
CA GLN A 129 16.15 1.07 -15.45
C GLN A 129 15.40 -0.07 -14.78
N SER A 130 16.11 -0.87 -13.98
CA SER A 130 15.63 -2.09 -13.30
C SER A 130 14.13 -2.05 -12.99
N PRO A 131 13.31 -2.92 -13.63
CA PRO A 131 11.88 -2.96 -13.37
C PRO A 131 11.68 -3.52 -11.98
N TRP A 132 11.07 -2.75 -11.08
CA TRP A 132 10.53 -3.32 -9.85
C TRP A 132 9.44 -4.30 -10.27
N THR A 133 9.76 -5.59 -10.24
CA THR A 133 8.83 -6.67 -10.56
C THR A 133 7.58 -6.53 -9.71
N ALA A 134 6.43 -6.32 -10.34
CA ALA A 134 5.14 -6.55 -9.73
C ALA A 134 5.09 -8.02 -9.29
N GLN A 135 5.38 -8.26 -8.02
CA GLN A 135 5.76 -9.56 -7.49
C GLN A 135 4.53 -10.41 -7.14
N SER A 136 3.53 -10.56 -8.01
CA SER A 136 2.20 -11.08 -7.66
C SER A 136 1.56 -10.35 -6.44
N PRO A 137 0.22 -10.29 -6.34
CA PRO A 137 -0.39 -9.89 -5.08
C PRO A 137 0.03 -10.89 -3.99
N MET A 138 0.86 -10.47 -3.03
CA MET A 138 1.12 -11.29 -1.84
C MET A 138 -0.10 -11.19 -0.93
N LEU A 139 -0.79 -12.32 -0.75
CA LEU A 139 -1.75 -12.49 0.34
C LEU A 139 -0.95 -12.56 1.65
N LYS A 140 -1.09 -11.56 2.51
CA LYS A 140 -0.51 -11.58 3.85
C LYS A 140 -1.64 -11.46 4.87
N ALA A 141 -1.75 -12.45 5.75
CA ALA A 141 -2.65 -12.39 6.89
C ALA A 141 -2.26 -11.20 7.78
N ARG A 142 -3.25 -10.51 8.35
CA ARG A 142 -3.11 -9.21 9.03
C ARG A 142 -2.30 -9.25 10.34
N SER A 143 -1.72 -10.39 10.70
CA SER A 143 -1.02 -10.59 11.98
C SER A 143 0.36 -9.94 12.09
N SER A 144 0.81 -9.09 11.14
CA SER A 144 2.22 -8.65 11.10
C SER A 144 2.49 -7.24 10.57
N PHE A 145 1.57 -6.29 10.71
CA PHE A 145 1.79 -4.89 10.30
C PHE A 145 1.84 -3.87 11.45
N LEU A 146 2.06 -4.34 12.68
CA LEU A 146 2.45 -3.51 13.83
C LEU A 146 3.72 -4.09 14.48
#